data_AF-G8JMV7-F1
#
_entry.id   AF-G8JMV7-F1
#
_cell.length_a   1.000
_cell.length_b   1.000
_cell.length_c   1.000
_cell.angle_alpha   90.00
_cell.angle_beta   90.00
_cell.angle_gamma   90.00
#
_symmetry.space_group_name_H-M   'P 1'
#
loop_
_entity.id
_entity.type
_entity.pdbx_description
1 polymer ?
#
loop_
_entity_poly.entity_id
_entity_poly.type
_entity_poly.pdbx_seq_one_letter_code
_entity_poly.pdbx_strand_id
1 'polypeptide(L)'
;MEGALGIILEGPLPITKLYLLGVVTCTLAVRTGLLNRFPHDVNLLIRRRQYHLLILSFFDVKPRDLVISLVDLGFKLSNHERVVNNSKRYLWNLLVLSTVITLLAYTIDTRMPSMVEVLKINIDYFTMRLEKTSVLACYTHICLILLTRGYKGCLLCFLPGYILYFVGEVLNKIYVKGITRHVGERFARQNG
;
A
#
# COMPACT_ATOMS: atom_id res chain seq x y z
N MET A 1 18.34 7.66 -12.52
CA MET A 1 17.44 8.64 -13.16
C MET A 1 16.69 8.07 -14.38
N GLU A 2 17.03 6.87 -14.88
CA GLU A 2 16.31 6.22 -15.99
C GLU A 2 14.91 5.71 -15.62
N GLY A 3 14.66 5.39 -14.34
CA GLY A 3 13.36 4.89 -13.88
C GLY A 3 12.20 5.90 -13.96
N ALA A 4 12.48 7.20 -13.91
CA ALA A 4 11.43 8.24 -13.96
C ALA A 4 10.93 8.51 -15.39
N LEU A 5 11.80 8.40 -16.40
CA LEU A 5 11.46 8.60 -17.81
C LEU A 5 10.58 7.47 -18.36
N GLY A 6 10.81 6.23 -17.91
CA GLY A 6 9.95 5.10 -18.28
C GLY A 6 8.51 5.23 -17.77
N ILE A 7 8.26 6.03 -16.72
CA ILE A 7 6.90 6.24 -16.16
C ILE A 7 6.07 7.15 -17.05
N ILE A 8 6.73 8.05 -17.79
CA ILE A 8 6.09 8.99 -18.71
C ILE A 8 5.79 8.31 -20.06
N LEU A 9 6.66 7.41 -20.54
CA LEU A 9 6.53 6.82 -21.88
C LEU A 9 5.50 5.67 -21.99
N GLU A 10 5.32 4.85 -20.95
CA GLU A 10 4.35 3.72 -20.98
C GLU A 10 3.01 4.02 -20.28
N GLY A 11 2.92 5.18 -19.64
CA GLY A 11 1.77 5.58 -18.84
C GLY A 11 1.54 4.68 -17.60
N PRO A 12 0.61 5.08 -16.71
CA PRO A 12 0.28 4.29 -15.55
C PRO A 12 -0.46 3.00 -15.96
N LEU A 13 -0.13 1.91 -15.29
CA LEU A 13 -0.73 0.59 -15.46
C LEU A 13 -2.22 0.59 -15.07
N PRO A 14 -3.04 -0.37 -15.58
CA PRO A 14 -4.50 -0.28 -15.53
C PRO A 14 -5.08 -0.24 -14.11
N ILE A 15 -4.47 -0.93 -13.15
CA ILE A 15 -4.98 -0.96 -11.77
C ILE A 15 -4.67 0.35 -11.06
N THR A 16 -3.46 0.87 -11.26
CA THR A 16 -3.05 2.17 -10.70
C THR A 16 -3.94 3.30 -11.23
N LYS A 17 -4.32 3.28 -12.52
CA LYS A 17 -5.28 4.24 -13.09
C LYS A 17 -6.66 4.17 -12.43
N LEU A 18 -7.20 2.97 -12.26
CA LEU A 18 -8.50 2.76 -11.62
C LEU A 18 -8.49 3.24 -10.16
N TYR A 19 -7.40 2.95 -9.44
CA TYR A 19 -7.23 3.40 -8.05
C TYR A 19 -7.18 4.92 -7.95
N LEU A 20 -6.36 5.58 -8.79
CA LEU A 20 -6.26 7.04 -8.84
C LEU A 20 -7.61 7.69 -9.17
N LEU A 21 -8.35 7.12 -10.13
CA LEU A 21 -9.69 7.60 -10.47
C LEU A 21 -10.62 7.51 -9.26
N GLY A 22 -10.58 6.40 -8.53
CA GLY A 22 -11.32 6.20 -7.28
C GLY A 22 -11.01 7.27 -6.23
N VAL A 23 -9.73 7.57 -6.01
CA VAL A 23 -9.29 8.63 -5.07
C VAL A 23 -9.82 10.00 -5.50
N VAL A 24 -9.72 10.33 -6.79
CA VAL A 24 -10.21 11.61 -7.32
C VAL A 24 -11.73 11.73 -7.14
N THR A 25 -12.50 10.70 -7.50
CA THR A 25 -13.96 10.70 -7.30
C THR A 25 -14.36 10.82 -5.83
N CYS A 26 -13.67 10.09 -4.93
CA CYS A 26 -13.96 10.14 -3.50
C CYS A 26 -13.65 11.53 -2.91
N THR A 27 -12.52 12.11 -3.32
CA THR A 27 -12.13 13.46 -2.90
C THR A 27 -13.12 14.51 -3.36
N LEU A 28 -13.59 14.42 -4.61
CA LEU A 28 -14.60 15.33 -5.15
C LEU A 28 -15.92 15.19 -4.39
N ALA A 29 -16.36 13.96 -4.08
CA ALA A 29 -17.57 13.71 -3.30
C ALA A 29 -17.50 14.27 -1.87
N VAL A 30 -16.32 14.22 -1.24
CA VAL A 30 -16.10 14.84 0.08
C VAL A 30 -16.10 16.37 -0.03
N ARG A 31 -15.50 16.94 -1.08
CA ARG A 31 -15.45 18.40 -1.29
C ARG A 31 -16.81 19.01 -1.60
N THR A 32 -17.65 18.31 -2.35
CA THR A 32 -19.01 18.76 -2.68
C THR A 32 -19.99 18.62 -1.51
N GLY A 33 -19.56 18.05 -0.37
CA GLY A 33 -20.42 17.80 0.79
C GLY A 33 -21.41 16.66 0.59
N LEU A 34 -21.30 15.91 -0.52
CA LEU A 34 -22.08 14.70 -0.77
C LEU A 34 -21.76 13.60 0.25
N LEU A 35 -20.54 13.62 0.80
CA LEU A 35 -20.08 12.66 1.80
C LEU A 35 -19.56 13.36 3.06
N ASN A 36 -20.05 12.94 4.22
CA ASN A 36 -19.51 13.35 5.51
C ASN A 36 -18.10 12.78 5.74
N ARG A 37 -17.26 13.51 6.48
CA ARG A 37 -15.89 13.06 6.80
C ARG A 37 -15.89 11.67 7.42
N PHE A 38 -15.01 10.80 6.92
CA PHE A 38 -14.93 9.41 7.36
C PHE A 38 -14.47 9.32 8.82
N PRO A 39 -15.20 8.58 9.68
CA PRO A 39 -14.70 8.28 11.01
C PRO A 39 -13.50 7.32 10.87
N HIS A 40 -12.34 7.76 11.34
CA HIS A 40 -11.07 7.01 11.24
C HIS A 40 -10.93 5.89 12.30
N ASP A 41 -12.02 5.52 12.96
CA ASP A 41 -12.06 4.45 13.95
C ASP A 41 -12.71 3.21 13.35
N VAL A 42 -11.87 2.24 12.99
CA VAL A 42 -12.28 0.95 12.42
C VAL A 42 -13.20 0.19 13.37
N ASN A 43 -12.96 0.26 14.68
CA ASN A 43 -13.80 -0.39 15.69
C ASN A 43 -15.22 0.18 15.74
N LEU A 44 -15.39 1.48 15.57
CA LEU A 44 -16.71 2.12 15.49
C LEU A 44 -17.42 1.74 14.19
N LEU A 45 -16.70 1.69 13.07
CA LEU A 45 -17.24 1.30 11.76
C LEU A 45 -17.75 -0.16 11.75
N ILE A 46 -16.96 -1.08 12.30
CA ILE A 46 -17.32 -2.50 12.38
C ILE A 46 -18.50 -2.70 13.32
N ARG A 47 -18.49 -2.06 14.50
CA ARG A 47 -19.59 -2.18 15.47
C ARG A 47 -20.91 -1.63 14.92
N ARG A 48 -20.85 -0.57 14.09
CA ARG A 48 -22.03 0.01 13.41
C ARG A 48 -22.39 -0.69 12.09
N ARG A 49 -21.67 -1.74 11.70
CA ARG A 49 -21.85 -2.48 10.43
C ARG A 49 -21.77 -1.58 9.18
N GLN A 50 -21.00 -0.48 9.24
CA GLN A 50 -20.86 0.48 8.15
C GLN A 50 -19.66 0.13 7.25
N TYR A 51 -19.71 -1.06 6.62
CA TYR A 51 -18.59 -1.56 5.80
C TYR A 51 -18.29 -0.71 4.56
N HIS A 52 -19.28 0.00 4.03
CA HIS A 52 -19.10 0.90 2.89
C HIS A 52 -18.15 2.06 3.22
N LEU A 53 -18.23 2.63 4.43
CA LEU A 53 -17.32 3.69 4.87
C LEU A 53 -15.89 3.18 5.05
N LEU A 54 -15.71 1.90 5.38
CA LEU A 54 -14.40 1.27 5.46
C LEU A 54 -13.78 1.13 4.07
N ILE A 55 -14.56 0.71 3.07
CA ILE A 55 -14.10 0.65 1.67
C ILE A 55 -13.77 2.05 1.16
N LEU A 56 -14.59 3.05 1.47
CA LEU A 56 -14.34 4.44 1.08
C LEU A 56 -13.11 5.04 1.78
N SER A 57 -12.75 4.58 2.98
CA SER A 57 -11.56 5.04 3.68
C SER A 57 -10.25 4.71 2.95
N PHE A 58 -10.25 3.72 2.06
CA PHE A 58 -9.13 3.44 1.16
C PHE A 58 -8.91 4.52 0.10
N PHE A 59 -9.88 5.40 -0.13
CA PHE A 59 -9.79 6.46 -1.11
C PHE A 59 -9.71 7.86 -0.48
N ASP A 60 -9.69 7.93 0.86
CA ASP A 60 -9.65 9.19 1.59
C ASP A 60 -8.21 9.73 1.68
N VAL A 61 -7.94 10.79 0.89
CA VAL A 61 -6.67 11.53 0.92
C VAL A 61 -6.91 12.89 1.56
N LYS A 62 -6.06 13.25 2.53
CA LYS A 62 -6.18 14.52 3.24
C LYS A 62 -6.10 15.69 2.23
N PRO A 63 -6.99 16.69 2.35
CA PRO A 63 -7.19 17.69 1.32
C PRO A 63 -6.08 18.75 1.18
N ARG A 64 -5.11 18.80 2.13
CA ARG A 64 -4.16 19.92 2.24
C ARG A 64 -3.22 20.03 1.04
N ASP A 65 -2.80 18.89 0.46
CA ASP A 65 -1.89 18.83 -0.70
C ASP A 65 -2.31 17.71 -1.68
N LEU A 66 -3.56 17.76 -2.15
CA LEU A 66 -4.17 16.71 -2.97
C LEU A 66 -3.37 16.36 -4.22
N VAL A 67 -2.92 17.36 -4.97
CA VAL A 67 -2.22 17.15 -6.25
C VAL A 67 -0.87 16.48 -6.02
N ILE A 68 -0.08 16.99 -5.07
CA ILE A 68 1.25 16.44 -4.74
C ILE A 68 1.10 15.01 -4.18
N SER A 69 0.13 14.80 -3.29
CA SER A 69 -0.13 13.49 -2.69
C SER A 69 -0.60 12.47 -3.72
N LEU A 70 -1.45 12.87 -4.67
CA LEU A 70 -1.92 12.02 -5.77
C LEU A 70 -0.80 11.66 -6.74
N VAL A 71 0.06 12.63 -7.07
CA VAL A 71 1.21 12.40 -7.94
C VAL A 71 2.17 11.42 -7.28
N ASP A 72 2.60 11.67 -6.03
CA ASP A 72 3.50 10.77 -5.30
C ASP A 72 2.90 9.36 -5.12
N LEU A 73 1.61 9.28 -4.80
CA LEU A 73 0.89 8.00 -4.70
C LEU A 73 0.83 7.27 -6.05
N GLY A 74 0.53 7.99 -7.14
CA GLY A 74 0.50 7.44 -8.49
C GLY A 74 1.87 6.90 -8.93
N PHE A 75 2.94 7.65 -8.65
CA PHE A 75 4.31 7.21 -8.93
C PHE A 75 4.67 5.94 -8.14
N LYS A 76 4.38 5.90 -6.84
CA LYS A 76 4.70 4.74 -5.99
C LYS A 76 3.91 3.49 -6.36
N LEU A 77 2.60 3.62 -6.56
CA LEU A 77 1.74 2.51 -6.98
C LEU A 77 2.13 2.00 -8.37
N SER A 78 2.42 2.91 -9.31
CA SER A 78 2.85 2.54 -10.67
C SER A 78 4.20 1.81 -10.64
N ASN A 79 5.16 2.28 -9.85
CA ASN A 79 6.45 1.60 -9.69
C ASN A 79 6.25 0.21 -9.07
N HIS A 80 5.39 0.10 -8.06
CA HIS A 80 5.10 -1.18 -7.43
C HIS A 80 4.42 -2.18 -8.38
N GLU A 81 3.45 -1.72 -9.17
CA GLU A 81 2.77 -2.57 -10.16
C GLU A 81 3.76 -3.08 -11.23
N ARG A 82 4.74 -2.24 -11.64
CA ARG A 82 5.83 -2.66 -12.53
C ARG A 82 6.75 -3.70 -11.93
N VAL A 83 7.14 -3.54 -10.66
CA VAL A 83 8.00 -4.52 -9.95
C VAL A 83 7.32 -5.89 -9.88
N VAL A 84 6.00 -5.93 -9.67
CA VAL A 84 5.23 -7.18 -9.65
C VAL A 84 5.04 -7.77 -11.05
N ASN A 85 5.04 -6.93 -12.09
CA ASN A 85 4.92 -7.28 -13.52
C ASN A 85 3.71 -8.19 -13.84
N ASN A 86 2.69 -8.16 -12.98
CA ASN A 86 1.47 -8.93 -13.14
C ASN A 86 0.33 -8.26 -12.34
N SER A 87 -0.55 -7.58 -13.07
CA SER A 87 -1.69 -6.85 -12.49
C SER A 87 -2.58 -7.74 -11.60
N LYS A 88 -2.79 -9.02 -11.92
CA LYS A 88 -3.61 -9.91 -11.07
C LYS A 88 -2.96 -10.18 -9.71
N ARG A 89 -1.64 -10.37 -9.69
CA ARG A 89 -0.89 -10.57 -8.44
C ARG A 89 -0.80 -9.29 -7.63
N TYR A 90 -0.66 -8.16 -8.30
CA TYR A 90 -0.67 -6.85 -7.67
C TYR A 90 -2.01 -6.56 -6.97
N LEU A 91 -3.14 -6.82 -7.66
CA LEU A 91 -4.47 -6.70 -7.05
C LEU A 91 -4.63 -7.62 -5.84
N TRP A 92 -4.16 -8.86 -5.95
CA TRP A 92 -4.20 -9.82 -4.85
C TRP A 92 -3.39 -9.33 -3.64
N ASN A 93 -2.18 -8.83 -3.87
CA ASN A 93 -1.34 -8.27 -2.81
C ASN A 93 -2.00 -7.07 -2.14
N LEU A 94 -2.62 -6.19 -2.91
CA LEU A 94 -3.38 -5.06 -2.37
C LEU A 94 -4.55 -5.53 -1.50
N LEU A 95 -5.33 -6.52 -1.95
CA LEU A 95 -6.46 -7.08 -1.20
C LEU A 95 -6.00 -7.77 0.11
N VAL A 96 -4.96 -8.60 0.05
CA VAL A 96 -4.40 -9.26 1.24
C VAL A 96 -3.84 -8.22 2.21
N LEU A 97 -3.10 -7.23 1.72
CA LEU A 97 -2.55 -6.18 2.57
C LEU A 97 -3.64 -5.36 3.25
N SER A 98 -4.68 -4.99 2.49
CA SER A 98 -5.85 -4.25 2.97
C SER A 98 -6.59 -5.01 4.07
N THR A 99 -6.85 -6.30 3.88
CA THR A 99 -7.53 -7.16 4.87
C THR A 99 -6.69 -7.33 6.14
N VAL A 100 -5.39 -7.55 6.01
CA VAL A 100 -4.48 -7.68 7.16
C VAL A 100 -4.38 -6.35 7.94
N ILE A 101 -4.31 -5.21 7.26
CA ILE A 101 -4.34 -3.88 7.90
C ILE A 101 -5.65 -3.71 8.68
N THR A 102 -6.82 -4.00 8.08
CA THR A 102 -8.11 -3.88 8.79
C THR A 102 -8.19 -4.79 10.01
N LEU A 103 -7.73 -6.04 9.88
CA LEU A 103 -7.75 -7.00 11.00
C LEU A 103 -6.85 -6.53 12.15
N LEU A 104 -5.65 -6.06 11.83
CA LEU A 104 -4.72 -5.50 12.82
C LEU A 104 -5.25 -4.20 13.44
N ALA A 105 -5.95 -3.37 12.66
CA ALA A 105 -6.62 -2.17 13.17
C ALA A 105 -7.59 -2.53 14.29
N TYR A 106 -8.39 -3.57 14.02
CA TYR A 106 -9.42 -4.06 14.91
C TYR A 106 -8.82 -4.63 16.19
N THR A 107 -7.77 -5.46 16.08
CA THR A 107 -7.16 -6.13 17.23
C THR A 107 -6.36 -5.19 18.13
N ILE A 108 -5.65 -4.20 17.55
CA ILE A 108 -4.77 -3.29 18.31
C ILE A 108 -5.59 -2.13 18.94
N ASP A 109 -6.85 -1.95 18.52
CA ASP A 109 -7.77 -0.88 18.94
C ASP A 109 -7.07 0.48 18.89
N THR A 110 -6.64 0.85 17.67
CA THR A 110 -5.88 2.07 17.43
C THR A 110 -6.62 2.94 16.44
N ARG A 111 -6.67 4.24 16.74
CA ARG A 111 -7.14 5.24 15.79
C ARG A 111 -6.26 5.21 14.56
N MET A 112 -6.81 4.79 13.43
CA MET A 112 -6.02 4.62 12.23
C MET A 112 -5.71 5.99 11.60
N PRO A 113 -4.47 6.23 11.16
CA PRO A 113 -4.23 7.25 10.14
C PRO A 113 -4.95 6.84 8.84
N SER A 114 -5.00 7.73 7.83
CA SER A 114 -5.73 7.41 6.61
C SER A 114 -5.24 6.09 6.02
N MET A 115 -6.17 5.24 5.59
CA MET A 115 -5.84 3.87 5.19
C MET A 115 -4.90 3.86 3.98
N VAL A 116 -5.03 4.86 3.12
CA VAL A 116 -4.10 5.18 2.02
C VAL A 116 -2.66 5.32 2.50
N GLU A 117 -2.44 6.03 3.61
CA GLU A 117 -1.10 6.30 4.11
C GLU A 117 -0.47 5.06 4.74
N VAL A 118 -1.27 4.27 5.47
CA VAL A 118 -0.82 2.97 6.00
C VAL A 118 -0.48 2.01 4.88
N LEU A 119 -1.32 1.96 3.84
CA LEU A 119 -1.10 1.12 2.66
C LEU A 119 0.19 1.53 1.94
N LYS A 120 0.40 2.83 1.73
CA LYS A 120 1.60 3.39 1.10
C LYS A 120 2.87 3.01 1.84
N ILE A 121 2.89 3.18 3.17
CA ILE A 121 4.06 2.83 3.99
C ILE A 121 4.33 1.31 3.94
N ASN A 122 3.29 0.48 3.99
CA ASN A 122 3.46 -0.96 3.92
C ASN A 122 3.95 -1.44 2.53
N ILE A 123 3.48 -0.82 1.45
CA ILE A 123 3.97 -1.09 0.09
C ILE A 123 5.43 -0.68 -0.06
N ASP A 124 5.78 0.52 0.43
CA ASP A 124 7.16 1.01 0.44
C ASP A 124 8.08 0.07 1.25
N TYR A 125 7.60 -0.42 2.40
CA TYR A 125 8.34 -1.40 3.19
C TYR A 125 8.55 -2.72 2.43
N PHE A 126 7.51 -3.19 1.75
CA PHE A 126 7.57 -4.42 0.97
C PHE A 126 8.56 -4.30 -0.20
N THR A 127 8.57 -3.17 -0.93
CA THR A 127 9.54 -2.93 -2.01
C THR A 127 10.97 -2.81 -1.47
N MET A 128 11.17 -2.09 -0.36
CA MET A 128 12.48 -1.98 0.29
C MET A 128 13.05 -3.35 0.67
N ARG A 129 12.20 -4.25 1.20
CA ARG A 129 12.58 -5.64 1.52
C ARG A 129 12.89 -6.46 0.28
N LEU A 130 12.13 -6.27 -0.80
CA LEU A 130 12.35 -6.96 -2.07
C LEU A 130 13.68 -6.56 -2.73
N GLU A 131 14.00 -5.27 -2.69
CA GLU A 131 15.22 -4.69 -3.28
C GLU A 131 16.47 -4.87 -2.40
N LYS A 132 16.34 -5.49 -1.22
CA LYS A 132 17.42 -5.65 -0.22
C LYS A 132 18.14 -4.33 0.09
N THR A 133 17.37 -3.24 0.18
CA THR A 133 17.88 -1.91 0.54
C THR A 133 18.56 -1.91 1.92
N SER A 134 19.42 -0.92 2.15
CA SER A 134 20.27 -0.85 3.34
C SER A 134 19.45 -0.85 4.64
N VAL A 135 19.87 -1.68 5.59
CA VAL A 135 19.23 -1.86 6.92
C VAL A 135 19.05 -0.52 7.65
N LEU A 136 19.97 0.42 7.41
CA LEU A 136 19.95 1.77 7.99
C LEU A 136 18.73 2.58 7.55
N ALA A 137 18.32 2.53 6.27
CA ALA A 137 17.16 3.25 5.75
C ALA A 137 15.85 2.71 6.33
N CYS A 138 15.79 1.40 6.58
CA CYS A 138 14.66 0.76 7.22
C CYS A 138 14.56 1.18 8.70
N TYR A 139 15.69 1.20 9.41
CA TYR A 139 15.75 1.59 10.83
C TYR A 139 15.33 3.06 11.04
N THR A 140 15.82 3.99 10.23
CA THR A 140 15.45 5.41 10.32
C THR A 140 13.96 5.63 10.05
N HIS A 141 13.38 4.92 9.07
CA HIS A 141 11.93 4.95 8.81
C HIS A 141 11.11 4.41 9.98
N ILE A 142 11.54 3.31 10.59
CA ILE A 142 10.88 2.72 11.76
C ILE A 142 10.93 3.69 12.95
N CYS A 143 12.09 4.27 13.24
CA CYS A 143 12.26 5.25 14.32
C CYS A 143 11.39 6.49 14.11
N LEU A 144 11.32 7.03 12.89
CA LEU A 144 10.51 8.21 12.59
C LEU A 144 9.01 7.94 12.76
N ILE A 145 8.53 6.77 12.34
CA ILE A 145 7.13 6.36 12.52
C ILE A 145 6.83 6.09 14.00
N LEU A 146 7.76 5.47 14.72
CA LEU A 146 7.62 5.25 16.16
C LEU A 146 7.51 6.58 16.92
N LEU A 147 8.31 7.58 16.56
CA LEU A 147 8.32 8.90 17.20
C LEU A 147 7.02 9.69 16.92
N THR A 148 6.43 9.53 15.73
CA THR A 148 5.26 10.30 15.30
C THR A 148 3.92 9.63 15.63
N ARG A 149 3.88 8.29 15.75
CA ARG A 149 2.63 7.51 15.89
C ARG A 149 2.60 6.52 17.06
N GLY A 150 3.71 6.41 17.79
CA GLY A 150 3.85 5.44 18.88
C GLY A 150 3.93 3.99 18.40
N TYR A 151 4.02 3.06 19.36
CA TYR A 151 4.25 1.63 19.08
C TYR A 151 3.11 0.98 18.27
N LYS A 152 1.86 1.29 18.61
CA LYS A 152 0.67 0.73 17.92
C LYS A 152 0.61 1.14 16.44
N GLY A 153 0.87 2.43 16.17
CA GLY A 153 0.92 2.94 14.81
C GLY A 153 2.08 2.36 14.01
N CYS A 154 3.24 2.15 14.65
CA CYS A 154 4.39 1.48 14.05
C CYS A 154 4.04 0.04 13.63
N LEU A 155 3.42 -0.75 14.51
CA LEU A 155 2.98 -2.11 14.19
C LEU A 155 2.07 -2.16 12.96
N LEU A 156 1.10 -1.24 12.87
CA LEU A 156 0.18 -1.14 11.72
C LEU A 156 0.88 -0.77 10.40
N CYS A 157 2.00 -0.05 10.47
CA CYS A 157 2.72 0.42 9.28
C CYS A 157 3.72 -0.60 8.70
N PHE A 158 4.15 -1.59 9.49
CA PHE A 158 5.22 -2.51 9.10
C PHE A 158 4.84 -3.99 9.16
N LEU A 159 4.01 -4.39 10.13
CA LEU A 159 3.66 -5.79 10.33
C LEU A 159 2.87 -6.37 9.14
N PRO A 160 1.87 -5.66 8.55
CA PRO A 160 1.17 -6.17 7.37
C PRO A 160 2.11 -6.44 6.18
N GLY A 161 3.02 -5.50 5.88
CA GLY A 161 4.02 -5.65 4.83
C GLY A 161 4.98 -6.81 5.09
N TYR A 162 5.39 -7.01 6.36
CA TYR A 162 6.21 -8.16 6.75
C TYR A 162 5.47 -9.49 6.58
N ILE A 163 4.21 -9.58 7.02
CA ILE A 163 3.39 -10.78 6.85
C ILE A 163 3.24 -11.12 5.35
N LEU A 164 2.96 -10.12 4.51
CA LEU A 164 2.82 -10.31 3.07
C LEU A 164 4.12 -10.87 2.46
N TYR A 165 5.27 -10.31 2.85
CA TYR A 165 6.58 -10.80 2.44
C TYR A 165 6.84 -12.24 2.90
N PHE A 166 6.60 -12.53 4.18
CA PHE A 166 6.81 -13.85 4.76
C PHE A 166 5.94 -14.93 4.10
N VAL A 167 4.65 -14.66 3.91
CA VAL A 167 3.73 -15.56 3.20
C VAL A 167 4.23 -15.80 1.77
N GLY A 168 4.69 -14.75 1.11
CA GLY A 168 5.27 -14.85 -0.23
C GLY A 168 6.52 -15.73 -0.27
N GLU A 169 7.43 -15.64 0.70
CA GLU A 169 8.60 -16.54 0.82
C GLU A 169 8.21 -17.99 1.11
N VAL A 170 7.28 -18.21 2.04
CA VAL A 170 6.79 -19.55 2.40
C VAL A 170 6.15 -20.21 1.19
N LEU A 171 5.27 -19.50 0.47
CA LEU A 171 4.65 -20.02 -0.74
C LEU A 171 5.68 -20.30 -1.85
N ASN A 172 6.71 -19.46 -1.98
CA ASN A 172 7.79 -19.70 -2.93
C ASN A 172 8.61 -20.96 -2.58
N LYS A 173 8.85 -21.22 -1.29
CA LYS A 173 9.52 -22.45 -0.81
C LYS A 173 8.68 -23.70 -1.03
N ILE A 174 7.37 -23.64 -0.75
CA ILE A 174 6.48 -24.81 -0.85
C ILE A 174 6.12 -25.14 -2.30
N TYR A 175 5.75 -24.13 -3.10
CA TYR A 175 5.19 -24.36 -4.43
C TYR A 175 6.20 -24.18 -5.58
N VAL A 176 7.45 -23.79 -5.29
CA VAL A 176 8.49 -23.44 -6.29
C VAL A 176 7.99 -22.42 -7.33
N LYS A 177 6.91 -21.71 -7.02
CA LYS A 177 6.25 -20.76 -7.90
C LYS A 177 6.62 -19.38 -7.40
N GLY A 178 7.47 -18.68 -8.16
CA GLY A 178 8.00 -17.36 -7.81
C GLY A 178 6.91 -16.29 -7.74
N ILE A 179 6.18 -16.26 -6.62
CA ILE A 179 5.18 -15.24 -6.30
C ILE A 179 5.88 -13.95 -5.88
N THR A 180 7.04 -14.04 -5.22
CA THR A 180 7.89 -12.92 -4.75
C THR A 180 9.17 -12.70 -5.54
N ARG A 181 9.46 -13.51 -6.58
CA ARG A 181 10.71 -13.37 -7.32
C ARG A 181 10.76 -12.07 -8.12
N HIS A 182 11.87 -11.35 -7.98
CA HIS A 182 12.20 -10.16 -8.76
C HIS A 182 12.19 -10.48 -10.26
N VAL A 183 11.74 -9.53 -11.09
CA VAL A 183 11.74 -9.67 -12.55
C VAL A 183 13.16 -9.98 -13.09
N GLY A 184 14.19 -9.38 -12.50
CA GLY A 184 15.60 -9.60 -12.87
C GLY A 184 16.11 -11.04 -12.66
N GLU A 185 15.63 -11.75 -11.63
CA GLU A 185 16.02 -13.14 -11.38
C GLU A 185 15.39 -14.13 -12.38
N ARG A 186 14.28 -13.75 -13.03
CA ARG A 186 13.68 -14.57 -14.09
C ARG A 186 14.45 -14.45 -15.40
N PHE A 187 14.90 -13.25 -15.75
CA PHE A 187 15.72 -13.03 -16.95
C PHE A 187 17.12 -13.65 -16.83
N ALA A 188 17.73 -13.60 -15.64
CA ALA A 188 19.03 -14.23 -15.39
C ALA A 188 19.02 -15.76 -15.52
N ARG A 189 17.86 -16.42 -15.41
CA ARG A 189 17.70 -17.88 -15.60
C ARG A 189 17.16 -18.30 -16.96
N GLN A 190 16.58 -17.38 -17.73
CA GLN A 190 16.18 -17.69 -19.11
C GLN A 190 17.34 -17.51 -20.10
N ASN A 191 18.39 -16.78 -19.69
CA ASN A 191 19.57 -16.49 -20.51
C ASN A 191 20.83 -17.24 -20.07
N GLY A 192 20.72 -18.26 -19.22
CA GLY A 192 21.82 -19.13 -18.79
C GLY A 192 21.36 -20.58 -18.73
#